data_AF-A0A386H5T4-F1
#
_entry.id   AF-A0A386H5T4-F1
#
_cell.length_a   1.000
_cell.length_b   1.000
_cell.length_c   1.000
_cell.angle_alpha   90.00
_cell.angle_beta   90.00
_cell.angle_gamma   90.00
#
_symmetry.space_group_name_H-M   'P 1'
#
loop_
_entity.id
_entity.type
_entity.pdbx_description
1 polymer ?
#
loop_
_entity_poly.entity_id
_entity_poly.type
_entity_poly.pdbx_seq_one_letter_code
_entity_poly.pdbx_strand_id
1 'polypeptide(L)'
;MYEKISKVIDEKVRPYLSGHNGDIEVLDFENGILKIKLLGKCSGCLSAKYTVEEIVETSLKAEIPEIKKVELVDYLSDETLDMARKILSKNK
;
A
#
# COMPACT_ATOMS: atom_id res chain seq x y z
N MET A 1 11.85 4.09 15.12
CA MET A 1 10.47 3.71 14.73
C MET A 1 10.44 2.97 13.39
N TYR A 2 10.95 3.60 12.32
CA TYR A 2 11.05 2.97 10.99
C TYR A 2 11.72 1.59 10.98
N GLU A 3 12.77 1.38 11.76
CA GLU A 3 13.45 0.08 11.84
C GLU A 3 12.54 -1.04 12.39
N LYS A 4 11.71 -0.73 13.39
CA LYS A 4 10.73 -1.67 13.94
C LYS A 4 9.64 -2.02 12.92
N ILE A 5 9.13 -1.00 12.22
CA ILE A 5 8.13 -1.17 11.16
C ILE A 5 8.71 -2.03 10.02
N SER A 6 9.91 -1.69 9.55
CA SER A 6 10.59 -2.43 8.48
C SER A 6 10.80 -3.89 8.87
N LYS A 7 11.15 -4.17 10.13
CA LYS A 7 11.37 -5.53 10.61
C LYS A 7 10.08 -6.36 10.61
N VAL A 8 8.99 -5.83 11.13
CA VAL A 8 7.67 -6.50 11.10
C VAL A 8 7.21 -6.74 9.67
N ILE A 9 7.43 -5.76 8.79
CA ILE A 9 7.10 -5.90 7.36
C ILE A 9 7.90 -7.05 6.73
N ASP A 10 9.20 -7.13 6.99
CA ASP A 10 10.07 -8.17 6.43
C ASP A 10 9.70 -9.57 6.93
N GLU A 11 9.38 -9.70 8.23
CA GLU A 11 9.10 -11.00 8.86
C GLU A 11 7.66 -11.50 8.64
N LYS A 12 6.67 -10.60 8.47
CA LYS A 12 5.24 -10.97 8.43
C LYS A 12 4.57 -10.63 7.11
N VAL A 13 4.85 -9.45 6.55
CA VAL A 13 4.11 -8.91 5.41
C VAL A 13 4.73 -9.36 4.08
N ARG A 14 6.06 -9.21 3.91
CA ARG A 14 6.76 -9.63 2.68
C ARG A 14 6.57 -11.10 2.33
N PRO A 15 6.59 -12.07 3.27
CA PRO A 15 6.38 -13.47 2.94
C PRO A 15 4.98 -13.73 2.39
N TYR A 16 3.97 -13.07 2.97
CA TYR A 16 2.60 -13.14 2.49
C TYR A 16 2.47 -12.54 1.09
N LEU A 17 3.03 -11.35 0.85
CA LEU A 17 2.98 -10.68 -0.45
C LEU A 17 3.80 -11.40 -1.53
N SER A 18 4.95 -11.98 -1.18
CA SER A 18 5.80 -12.73 -2.10
C SER A 18 5.09 -13.94 -2.70
N GLY A 19 4.24 -14.61 -1.91
CA GLY A 19 3.36 -15.68 -2.40
C GLY A 19 2.41 -15.23 -3.50
N HIS A 20 2.05 -13.94 -3.51
CA HIS A 20 1.22 -13.29 -4.52
C HIS A 20 2.01 -12.52 -5.59
N ASN A 21 3.35 -12.69 -5.66
CA ASN A 21 4.23 -11.91 -6.53
C ASN A 21 4.05 -10.39 -6.34
N GLY A 22 3.81 -9.98 -5.09
CA GLY A 22 3.75 -8.60 -4.64
C GLY A 22 4.89 -8.28 -3.69
N ASP A 23 5.14 -7.00 -3.48
CA ASP A 23 6.04 -6.48 -2.45
C ASP A 23 5.43 -5.19 -1.86
N ILE A 24 6.09 -4.59 -0.87
CA ILE A 24 5.60 -3.41 -0.17
C ILE A 24 6.75 -2.47 0.15
N GLU A 25 6.50 -1.18 -0.06
CA GLU A 25 7.43 -0.11 0.25
C GLU A 25 6.78 0.83 1.28
N VAL A 26 7.53 1.18 2.32
CA VAL A 26 7.11 2.17 3.31
C VAL A 26 7.54 3.53 2.80
N LEU A 27 6.58 4.44 2.68
CA LEU A 27 6.85 5.80 2.20
C LEU A 27 7.08 6.76 3.37
N ASP A 28 6.22 6.69 4.37
CA ASP A 28 6.16 7.70 5.43
C ASP A 28 5.38 7.19 6.65
N PHE A 29 5.70 7.72 7.83
CA PHE A 29 5.01 7.42 9.08
C PHE A 29 4.93 8.68 9.95
N GLU A 30 3.73 9.25 10.02
CA GLU A 30 3.47 10.49 10.76
C GLU A 30 2.13 10.42 11.49
N ASN A 31 2.08 10.93 12.74
CA ASN A 31 0.86 10.97 13.56
C ASN A 31 0.14 9.62 13.77
N GLY A 32 0.86 8.51 13.66
CA GLY A 32 0.31 7.16 13.74
C GLY A 32 -0.32 6.66 12.43
N ILE A 33 -0.12 7.38 11.32
CA ILE A 33 -0.55 6.99 9.98
C ILE A 33 0.68 6.51 9.22
N LEU A 34 0.66 5.24 8.79
CA LEU A 34 1.70 4.64 7.96
C LEU A 34 1.28 4.67 6.49
N LYS A 35 2.01 5.41 5.67
CA LYS A 35 1.82 5.42 4.21
C LYS A 35 2.69 4.33 3.58
N ILE A 36 2.04 3.47 2.82
CA ILE A 36 2.69 2.35 2.14
C ILE A 36 2.33 2.34 0.67
N LYS A 37 3.17 1.69 -0.12
CA LYS A 37 2.94 1.41 -1.52
C LYS A 37 3.03 -0.09 -1.74
N LEU A 38 2.04 -0.66 -2.42
CA LEU A 38 2.15 -2.03 -2.92
C LEU A 38 2.91 -2.03 -4.25
N LEU A 39 3.85 -2.96 -4.35
CA LEU A 39 4.67 -3.22 -5.52
C LEU A 39 4.26 -4.57 -6.14
N GLY A 40 4.68 -4.80 -7.39
CA GLY A 40 4.45 -6.06 -8.10
C GLY A 40 3.00 -6.26 -8.56
N LYS A 41 2.59 -7.51 -8.78
CA LYS A 41 1.28 -7.83 -9.37
C LYS A 41 0.09 -7.45 -8.47
N CYS A 42 0.32 -7.34 -7.16
CA CYS A 42 -0.70 -6.91 -6.20
C CYS A 42 -1.12 -5.46 -6.38
N SER A 43 -0.28 -4.60 -6.96
CA SER A 43 -0.59 -3.17 -7.19
C SER A 43 -1.76 -2.95 -8.16
N GLY A 44 -1.97 -3.86 -9.11
CA GLY A 44 -2.99 -3.74 -10.17
C GLY A 44 -4.31 -4.46 -9.90
N CYS A 45 -4.42 -5.27 -8.84
CA CYS A 45 -5.64 -6.03 -8.56
C CYS A 45 -6.58 -5.21 -7.67
N LEU A 46 -7.58 -4.56 -8.29
CA LEU A 46 -8.56 -3.72 -7.58
C LEU A 46 -9.34 -4.47 -6.50
N SER A 47 -9.63 -5.76 -6.68
CA SER A 47 -10.26 -6.59 -5.64
C SER A 47 -9.32 -6.93 -4.50
N ALA A 48 -8.00 -7.01 -4.73
CA ALA A 48 -7.04 -7.38 -3.70
C ALA A 48 -6.58 -6.17 -2.86
N LYS A 49 -6.76 -4.93 -3.34
CA LYS A 49 -6.32 -3.72 -2.62
C LYS A 49 -6.89 -3.64 -1.20
N TYR A 50 -8.21 -3.78 -1.06
CA TYR A 50 -8.87 -3.70 0.24
C TYR A 50 -8.45 -4.83 1.18
N THR A 51 -8.39 -6.07 0.67
CA THR A 51 -8.00 -7.23 1.48
C THR A 51 -6.54 -7.15 1.92
N VAL A 52 -5.64 -6.73 1.04
CA VAL A 52 -4.22 -6.59 1.37
C VAL A 52 -4.02 -5.43 2.35
N GLU A 53 -4.70 -4.30 2.18
CA GLU A 53 -4.66 -3.18 3.13
C GLU A 53 -5.09 -3.63 4.53
N GLU A 54 -6.22 -4.33 4.65
CA GLU A 54 -6.74 -4.79 5.94
C GLU A 54 -5.81 -5.80 6.63
N ILE A 55 -5.24 -6.75 5.86
CA ILE A 55 -4.30 -7.73 6.39
C ILE A 55 -3.02 -7.05 6.87
N VAL A 56 -2.47 -6.14 6.08
CA VAL A 56 -1.25 -5.39 6.41
C VAL A 56 -1.50 -4.50 7.63
N GLU A 57 -2.61 -3.78 7.66
CA GLU A 57 -2.99 -2.94 8.79
C GLU A 57 -3.14 -3.76 10.07
N THR A 58 -3.88 -4.86 10.03
CA THR A 58 -4.12 -5.72 11.21
C THR A 58 -2.82 -6.32 11.73
N SER A 59 -1.97 -6.82 10.82
CA SER A 59 -0.67 -7.42 11.18
C SER A 59 0.27 -6.39 11.83
N LEU A 60 0.30 -5.18 11.27
CA LEU A 60 1.14 -4.10 11.79
C LEU A 60 0.62 -3.55 13.12
N LYS A 61 -0.70 -3.39 13.28
CA LYS A 61 -1.32 -2.96 14.54
C LYS A 61 -1.08 -3.95 15.68
N ALA A 62 -1.06 -5.26 15.37
CA ALA A 62 -0.82 -6.29 16.37
C ALA A 62 0.60 -6.22 16.98
N GLU A 63 1.61 -5.88 16.17
CA GLU A 63 3.02 -5.78 16.62
C GLU A 63 3.42 -4.35 17.05
N ILE A 64 2.74 -3.35 16.47
CA ILE A 64 3.02 -1.93 16.65
C ILE A 64 1.70 -1.19 16.88
N PRO A 65 1.19 -1.17 18.14
CA PRO A 65 -0.06 -0.49 18.49
C PRO A 65 -0.02 1.03 18.31
N GLU A 66 1.15 1.61 18.02
CA GLU A 66 1.32 3.03 17.67
C GLU A 66 0.79 3.36 16.27
N ILE A 67 0.60 2.35 15.41
CA ILE A 67 -0.01 2.51 14.09
C ILE A 67 -1.53 2.58 14.29
N LYS A 68 -2.12 3.73 14.00
CA LYS A 68 -3.57 3.97 14.04
C LYS A 68 -4.24 3.63 12.72
N LYS A 69 -3.56 3.90 11.61
CA LYS A 69 -4.07 3.69 10.26
C LYS A 69 -2.93 3.36 9.29
N VAL A 70 -3.19 2.50 8.32
CA VAL A 70 -2.33 2.28 7.16
C VAL A 70 -3.03 2.85 5.92
N GLU A 71 -2.31 3.62 5.10
CA GLU A 71 -2.85 4.20 3.86
C GLU A 71 -2.03 3.74 2.66
N LEU A 72 -2.73 3.16 1.68
CA LEU A 72 -2.15 2.83 0.39
C LEU A 72 -2.05 4.07 -0.50
N VAL A 73 -0.82 4.46 -0.83
CA VAL A 73 -0.54 5.52 -1.79
C VAL A 73 -0.38 4.91 -3.18
N ASP A 74 -1.32 5.23 -4.07
CA ASP A 74 -1.25 4.87 -5.49
C ASP A 74 -0.54 5.98 -6.29
N TYR A 75 0.32 5.59 -7.23
CA TYR A 75 1.19 6.51 -7.98
C TYR A 75 0.54 7.06 -9.25
N LEU A 76 -0.78 6.98 -9.37
CA LEU A 76 -1.47 7.77 -10.38
C LEU A 76 -1.25 9.25 -10.06
N SER A 77 -0.18 9.78 -10.64
CA SER A 77 0.15 11.20 -10.62
C SER A 77 -1.01 11.95 -11.25
N ASP A 78 -1.27 13.16 -10.75
CA ASP A 78 -2.37 14.00 -11.26
C ASP A 78 -2.30 14.14 -12.78
N GLU A 79 -1.09 14.17 -13.36
CA GLU A 79 -0.83 14.17 -14.80
C GLU A 79 -1.36 12.91 -15.52
N THR A 80 -1.16 11.72 -14.97
CA THR A 80 -1.67 10.47 -15.54
C THR A 80 -3.19 10.42 -15.48
N LEU A 81 -3.79 10.93 -14.41
CA LEU A 81 -5.25 11.02 -14.25
C LEU A 81 -5.86 12.06 -15.19
N ASP A 82 -5.19 13.20 -15.38
CA ASP A 82 -5.59 14.23 -16.34
C ASP A 82 -5.55 13.70 -17.79
N MET A 83 -4.47 12.99 -18.17
CA MET A 83 -4.38 12.34 -19.47
C MET A 83 -5.49 11.33 -19.70
N ALA A 84 -5.78 10.46 -18.72
CA ALA A 84 -6.87 9.49 -18.81
C ALA A 84 -8.23 10.16 -18.98
N ARG A 85 -8.51 11.23 -18.21
CA ARG A 85 -9.76 12.02 -18.32
C ARG A 85 -9.92 12.66 -19.70
N LYS A 86 -8.84 13.20 -20.27
CA LYS A 86 -8.85 13.81 -21.62
C LYS A 86 -9.12 12.79 -22.72
N ILE A 87 -8.59 11.56 -22.61
CA ILE A 87 -8.86 10.48 -23.56
C ILE A 87 -10.33 10.02 -23.46
N LEU A 88 -10.83 9.81 -22.24
CA LEU A 88 -12.21 9.37 -22.01
C LEU A 88 -13.25 10.44 -22.41
N SER A 89 -12.92 11.72 -22.23
CA SER A 89 -13.80 12.84 -22.61
C SER A 89 -13.85 13.11 -24.13
N LYS A 90 -12.99 12.45 -24.92
CA LYS A 90 -12.89 12.65 -26.38
C LYS A 90 -13.88 11.83 -27.22
N ASN A 91 -14.74 11.01 -26.59
CA ASN A 91 -15.86 10.31 -27.24
C ASN A 91 -17.19 11.06 -27.04
N LYS A 92 -17.20 12.37 -27.28
CA LYS A 92 -18.44 13.16 -27.31
C LYS A 92 -18.45 14.07 -28.53
#